data_AF-A0A1S9CNR6-F1
#
_entry.id   AF-A0A1S9CNR6-F1
#
_cell.length_a   1.000
_cell.length_b   1.000
_cell.length_c   1.000
_cell.angle_alpha   90.00
_cell.angle_beta   90.00
_cell.angle_gamma   90.00
#
_symmetry.space_group_name_H-M   'P 1'
#
loop_
_entity.id
_entity.type
_entity.pdbx_description
1 polymer ?
#
loop_
_entity_poly.entity_id
_entity_poly.type
_entity_poly.pdbx_seq_one_letter_code
_entity_poly.pdbx_strand_id
1 'polypeptide(L)' 'MTKTFYDPAVEERGIQKGIIQGIAQATLDIAKRALLTGANNEFIASITGLSNDEIEELKKELK' A
#
# COMPACT_ATOMS: atom_id res chain seq x y z
N MET A 1 5.27 -31.19 -28.57
CA MET A 1 5.51 -29.74 -28.54
C MET A 1 4.93 -29.20 -27.24
N THR A 2 5.77 -28.79 -26.30
CA THR A 2 5.33 -28.10 -25.07
C THR A 2 4.77 -26.75 -25.48
N LYS A 3 3.45 -26.60 -25.45
CA LYS A 3 2.80 -25.28 -25.55
C LYS A 3 3.36 -24.44 -24.41
N THR A 4 4.26 -23.50 -24.71
CA THR A 4 4.69 -22.51 -23.74
C THR A 4 3.49 -21.59 -23.51
N PHE A 5 2.81 -21.72 -22.38
CA PHE A 5 1.74 -20.85 -21.89
C PHE A 5 2.24 -19.43 -21.52
N TYR A 6 3.34 -19.00 -22.13
CA TYR A 6 3.95 -17.72 -21.87
C TYR A 6 3.31 -16.68 -22.76
N ASP A 7 2.42 -15.89 -22.17
CA ASP A 7 1.85 -14.70 -22.76
C ASP A 7 2.54 -13.48 -22.13
N PRO A 8 3.38 -12.75 -22.89
CA PRO A 8 4.11 -11.59 -22.34
C PRO A 8 3.16 -10.51 -21.79
N ALA A 9 1.95 -10.41 -22.34
CA ALA A 9 0.90 -9.53 -21.81
C ALA A 9 0.39 -9.95 -20.42
N VAL A 10 0.39 -11.25 -20.10
CA VAL A 10 0.01 -11.74 -18.77
C VAL A 10 1.09 -11.42 -17.76
N GLU A 11 2.36 -11.56 -18.13
CA GLU A 11 3.50 -11.18 -17.30
C GLU A 11 3.49 -9.67 -16.99
N GLU A 12 3.32 -8.82 -18.00
CA GLU A 12 3.27 -7.37 -17.83
C GLU A 12 2.10 -6.94 -16.92
N ARG A 13 0.92 -7.58 -17.06
CA ARG A 13 -0.22 -7.36 -16.16
C ARG A 13 0.09 -7.82 -14.74
N GLY A 14 0.80 -8.94 -14.58
CA GLY A 14 1.23 -9.45 -13.28
C GLY A 14 2.16 -8.47 -12.56
N ILE A 15 3.16 -7.94 -13.28
CA ILE A 15 4.11 -6.96 -12.77
C ILE A 15 3.39 -5.68 -12.35
N GLN A 16 2.51 -5.13 -13.21
CA GLN A 16 1.74 -3.92 -12.89
C GLN A 16 0.88 -4.11 -11.64
N LYS A 17 0.17 -5.24 -11.51
CA LYS A 17 -0.62 -5.55 -10.31
C LYS A 17 0.27 -5.63 -9.07
N GLY A 18 1.42 -6.31 -9.16
CA GLY A 18 2.37 -6.43 -8.06
C GLY A 18 2.89 -5.08 -7.60
N ILE A 19 3.21 -4.18 -8.52
CA ILE A 19 3.66 -2.81 -8.20
C ILE A 19 2.54 -2.04 -7.47
N ILE A 20 1.31 -2.08 -7.98
CA ILE A 20 0.17 -1.39 -7.35
C ILE A 20 -0.09 -1.92 -5.94
N GLN A 21 -0.10 -3.24 -5.76
CA GLN A 21 -0.29 -3.87 -4.44
C GLN A 21 0.86 -3.53 -3.48
N GLY A 22 2.10 -3.53 -3.97
CA GLY A 22 3.28 -3.20 -3.17
C GLY A 22 3.25 -1.74 -2.70
N ILE A 23 2.90 -0.80 -3.59
CA ILE A 23 2.74 0.61 -3.23
C ILE A 23 1.65 0.77 -2.16
N ALA A 24 0.48 0.16 -2.36
CA ALA A 24 -0.61 0.24 -1.39
C ALA A 24 -0.22 -0.31 0.00
N GLN A 25 0.45 -1.47 0.05
CA GLN A 25 0.93 -2.05 1.30
C GLN A 25 1.99 -1.16 1.98
N ALA A 26 2.93 -0.60 1.20
CA ALA A 26 3.96 0.29 1.73
C ALA A 26 3.33 1.54 2.35
N THR A 27 2.36 2.16 1.68
CA THR A 27 1.64 3.33 2.20
C THR A 27 0.99 3.04 3.56
N LEU A 28 0.31 1.90 3.69
CA LEU A 28 -0.32 1.49 4.94
C LEU A 28 0.71 1.19 6.04
N ASP A 29 1.80 0.49 5.73
CA ASP A 29 2.87 0.20 6.70
C ASP A 29 3.54 1.48 7.19
N ILE A 30 3.81 2.45 6.31
CA ILE A 30 4.34 3.77 6.68
C ILE A 30 3.37 4.50 7.61
N ALA A 31 2.07 4.53 7.28
CA ALA A 31 1.06 5.16 8.12
C ALA A 31 1.00 4.51 9.52
N LYS A 32 1.01 3.16 9.58
CA LYS A 32 1.01 2.41 10.85
C LYS A 32 2.25 2.71 11.69
N ARG A 33 3.44 2.69 11.09
CA ARG A 33 4.69 3.01 11.79
C ARG A 33 4.70 4.45 12.29
N ALA A 34 4.23 5.40 11.49
CA ALA A 34 4.14 6.79 11.89
C ALA A 34 3.18 6.97 13.08
N LEU A 35 2.01 6.31 13.06
CA LEU A 35 1.08 6.29 14.19
C LEU A 35 1.71 5.69 15.45
N LEU A 36 2.41 4.56 15.34
CA LEU A 36 3.11 3.92 16.47
C LEU A 36 4.22 4.79 17.04
N THR A 37 4.86 5.61 16.21
CA THR A 37 5.89 6.56 16.63
C THR A 37 5.29 7.82 17.27
N GLY A 38 3.96 7.98 17.24
CA GLY A 38 3.26 9.15 17.78
C GLY A 38 3.21 10.35 16.85
N ALA A 39 3.38 10.15 15.53
CA ALA A 39 3.26 11.21 14.55
C ALA A 39 1.81 11.75 14.46
N ASN A 40 1.68 13.03 14.16
CA ASN A 40 0.39 13.68 13.98
C ASN A 40 -0.28 13.25 12.66
N ASN A 41 -1.61 13.16 12.67
CA ASN A 41 -2.36 12.72 11.50
C ASN A 41 -2.14 13.62 10.27
N GLU A 42 -2.01 14.94 10.44
CA GLU A 42 -1.70 15.87 9.33
C GLU A 42 -0.37 15.53 8.65
N PHE A 43 0.66 15.18 9.44
CA PHE A 43 1.95 14.78 8.90
C PHE A 43 1.83 13.45 8.13
N ILE A 44 1.10 12.49 8.70
CA ILE A 44 0.86 11.18 8.08
C ILE A 44 0.10 11.35 6.75
N ALA A 45 -0.94 12.17 6.73
CA ALA A 45 -1.71 12.48 5.53
C ALA A 45 -0.83 13.11 4.44
N SER A 46 0.07 14.03 4.82
CA SER A 46 0.97 14.69 3.88
C SER A 46 1.98 13.73 3.24
N ILE A 47 2.43 12.69 3.93
CA ILE A 47 3.44 11.74 3.39
C ILE A 47 2.81 10.55 2.68
N THR A 48 1.65 10.08 3.14
CA THR A 48 1.00 8.86 2.63
C THR A 48 -0.10 9.17 1.62
N GLY A 49 -0.61 10.40 1.60
CA GLY A 49 -1.79 10.78 0.83
C GLY A 49 -3.10 10.20 1.37
N LEU A 50 -3.07 9.53 2.54
CA LEU A 50 -4.26 9.02 3.19
C LEU A 50 -5.10 10.17 3.76
N SER A 51 -6.41 9.97 3.77
CA SER A 51 -7.32 10.90 4.42
C SER A 51 -7.23 10.76 5.94
N ASN A 52 -7.62 11.83 6.65
CA ASN A 52 -7.62 11.83 8.11
C ASN A 52 -8.51 10.72 8.69
N ASP A 53 -9.61 10.40 8.00
CA ASP A 53 -10.54 9.32 8.33
C ASP A 53 -9.86 7.93 8.26
N GLU A 54 -9.16 7.65 7.16
CA GLU A 54 -8.39 6.40 6.98
C GLU A 54 -7.31 6.24 8.04
N ILE A 55 -6.66 7.34 8.42
CA ILE A 55 -5.64 7.36 9.48
C ILE A 55 -6.25 7.07 10.85
N GLU A 56 -7.45 7.60 11.13
CA GLU A 56 -8.20 7.29 12.36
C GLU A 56 -8.67 5.84 12.40
N GLU A 57 -9.12 5.27 11.28
CA GLU A 57 -9.45 3.85 11.16
C GLU A 57 -8.22 2.97 11.41
N LEU A 58 -7.10 3.28 10.76
CA LEU A 58 -5.82 2.60 10.99
C LEU A 58 -5.39 2.65 12.46
N LYS A 59 -5.61 3.79 13.13
CA LYS A 59 -5.31 3.96 14.55
C LYS A 59 -6.21 3.12 15.44
N LYS A 60 -7.47 2.89 15.06
CA LYS A 60 -8.38 1.99 15.78
C LYS A 60 -7.98 0.52 15.61
N GLU A 61 -7.57 0.11 14.42
CA GLU A 61 -7.11 -1.26 14.15
C GLU A 61 -5.80 -1.63 14.87
N LEU A 62 -4.97 -0.64 15.20
CA LEU A 62 -3.72 -0.82 15.95
C LEU A 62 -3.90 -0.86 17.47
N LYS A 63 -5.10 -0.56 17.98
CA LYS A 63 -5.39 -0.36 19.41
C LYS A 63 -6.04 -1.59 20.03
#